data_AF-A0A261KNS4-F1
#
_entry.id   AF-A0A261KNS4-F1
#
_cell.length_a   1.000
_cell.length_b   1.000
_cell.length_c   1.000
_cell.angle_alpha   90.00
_cell.angle_beta   90.00
_cell.angle_gamma   90.00
#
_symmetry.space_group_name_H-M   'P 1'
#
loop_
_entity.id
_entity.type
_entity.pdbx_description
1 polymer ?
#
loop_
_entity_poly.entity_id
_entity_poly.type
_entity_poly.pdbx_seq_one_letter_code
_entity_poly.pdbx_strand_id
1 'polypeptide(L)'
;MLSQRLHKLQKSAWYSEFAPHFLPSLRLIYFHNKSQSEVAQEFNINNQSQVSRILKLKQMLKQIREQVMEKLLQILLKKANLNSSQGVLDANAFDSLIELLSRYLDETVFIEAAKEISTGRKYKKMTSLFSEKMRYYLKYSQPK
;
A
#
# COMPACT_ATOMS: atom_id res chain seq x y z
N MET A 1 3.40 -5.39 5.76
CA MET A 1 2.10 -5.39 5.05
C MET A 1 2.01 -6.46 3.98
N LEU A 2 2.87 -6.45 2.95
CA LEU A 2 2.86 -7.49 1.92
C LEU A 2 3.12 -8.90 2.46
N SER A 3 4.15 -9.05 3.31
CA SER A 3 4.46 -10.32 3.99
C SER A 3 3.31 -10.81 4.88
N GLN A 4 2.71 -9.91 5.67
CA GLN A 4 1.55 -10.21 6.50
C GLN A 4 0.34 -10.65 5.65
N ARG A 5 0.12 -10.01 4.50
CA ARG A 5 -0.96 -10.38 3.58
C ARG A 5 -0.71 -11.76 2.96
N LEU A 6 0.52 -12.01 2.48
CA LEU A 6 0.92 -13.31 1.96
C LEU A 6 0.73 -14.41 3.00
N HIS A 7 1.20 -14.20 4.22
CA HIS A 7 1.03 -15.14 5.33
C HIS A 7 -0.45 -15.38 5.67
N LYS A 8 -1.30 -14.35 5.63
CA LYS A 8 -2.76 -14.52 5.80
C LYS A 8 -3.39 -15.34 4.68
N LEU A 9 -2.92 -15.20 3.44
CA LEU A 9 -3.37 -16.03 2.32
C LEU A 9 -2.94 -17.48 2.54
N GLN A 10 -1.67 -17.72 2.86
CA GLN A 10 -1.12 -19.06 3.11
C GLN A 10 -1.87 -19.83 4.20
N LYS A 11 -2.31 -19.14 5.26
CA LYS A 11 -3.07 -19.74 6.37
C LYS A 11 -4.59 -19.79 6.15
N SER A 12 -5.09 -19.27 5.04
CA SER A 12 -6.53 -19.21 4.80
C SER A 12 -7.06 -20.53 4.27
N ALA A 13 -8.13 -21.06 4.88
CA ALA A 13 -8.84 -22.24 4.36
C ALA A 13 -9.37 -22.05 2.93
N TRP A 14 -9.69 -20.82 2.54
CA TRP A 14 -10.35 -20.49 1.26
C TRP A 14 -9.43 -19.83 0.24
N TYR A 15 -8.25 -19.35 0.64
CA TYR A 15 -7.38 -18.55 -0.23
C TYR A 15 -5.93 -19.02 -0.25
N SER A 16 -5.60 -20.14 0.40
CA SER A 16 -4.25 -20.71 0.41
C SER A 16 -3.76 -21.05 -0.99
N GLU A 17 -4.63 -21.59 -1.86
CA GLU A 17 -4.31 -21.90 -3.26
C GLU A 17 -3.87 -20.68 -4.07
N PHE A 18 -4.30 -19.47 -3.69
CA PHE A 18 -3.92 -18.23 -4.37
C PHE A 18 -2.67 -17.57 -3.81
N ALA A 19 -2.12 -18.06 -2.69
CA ALA A 19 -0.93 -17.49 -2.08
C ALA A 19 0.29 -17.45 -3.03
N PRO A 20 0.58 -18.52 -3.83
CA PRO A 20 1.66 -18.48 -4.83
C PRO A 20 1.49 -17.37 -5.87
N HIS A 21 0.25 -17.00 -6.20
CA HIS A 21 -0.06 -15.98 -7.20
C HIS A 21 -0.02 -14.55 -6.65
N PHE A 22 0.07 -14.34 -5.34
CA PHE A 22 -0.02 -13.01 -4.73
C PHE A 22 1.09 -12.04 -5.19
N LEU A 23 2.36 -12.41 -5.01
CA LEU A 23 3.49 -11.57 -5.44
C LEU A 23 3.59 -11.45 -6.97
N PRO A 24 3.45 -12.54 -7.75
CA PRO A 24 3.37 -12.44 -9.22
C PRO A 24 2.28 -11.50 -9.72
N SER A 25 1.07 -11.56 -9.15
CA SER A 25 -0.04 -10.67 -9.49
C SER A 25 0.30 -9.20 -9.26
N LEU A 26 0.95 -8.88 -8.15
CA LEU A 26 1.43 -7.51 -7.88
C LEU A 26 2.47 -7.08 -8.92
N ARG A 27 3.36 -7.98 -9.35
CA ARG A 27 4.36 -7.64 -10.39
C ARG A 27 3.69 -7.33 -11.72
N LEU A 28 2.71 -8.14 -12.14
CA LEU A 28 1.94 -7.90 -13.36
C LEU A 28 1.29 -6.51 -13.35
N ILE A 29 0.75 -6.10 -12.20
CA ILE A 29 0.14 -4.76 -12.06
C ILE A 29 1.20 -3.65 -12.08
N TYR A 30 2.22 -3.73 -11.22
CA TYR A 30 3.14 -2.60 -11.00
C TYR A 30 4.27 -2.49 -12.04
N PHE A 31 4.66 -3.58 -12.70
CA PHE A 31 5.69 -3.58 -13.75
C PHE A 31 5.10 -3.62 -15.16
N HIS A 32 4.03 -4.38 -15.36
CA HIS A 32 3.47 -4.62 -16.70
C HIS A 32 2.14 -3.88 -16.94
N ASN A 33 1.69 -3.09 -15.98
CA ASN A 33 0.44 -2.32 -16.06
C ASN A 33 -0.79 -3.19 -16.40
N LYS A 34 -0.77 -4.48 -16.03
CA LYS A 34 -1.91 -5.37 -16.23
C LYS A 34 -3.05 -4.99 -15.29
N SER A 35 -4.27 -4.98 -15.79
CA SER A 35 -5.47 -4.89 -14.97
C SER A 35 -5.69 -6.17 -14.15
N GLN A 36 -6.53 -6.10 -13.12
CA GLN A 36 -6.89 -7.30 -12.35
C GLN A 36 -7.63 -8.36 -13.19
N SER A 37 -8.29 -7.97 -14.28
CA SER A 37 -8.93 -8.91 -15.21
C SER A 37 -7.88 -9.66 -16.03
N GLU A 38 -6.84 -8.96 -16.49
CA GLU A 38 -5.71 -9.59 -17.21
C GLU A 38 -4.89 -10.50 -16.29
N VAL A 39 -4.71 -10.11 -15.02
CA VAL A 39 -4.11 -10.98 -14.00
C VAL A 39 -4.96 -12.23 -13.77
N ALA A 40 -6.29 -12.09 -13.75
CA ALA A 40 -7.18 -13.24 -13.58
C ALA A 40 -7.02 -14.23 -14.74
N GLN A 41 -6.96 -13.72 -15.98
CA GLN A 41 -6.70 -14.51 -17.18
C GLN A 41 -5.34 -15.20 -17.14
N GLU A 42 -4.27 -14.48 -16.74
CA GLU A 42 -2.92 -15.03 -16.69
C GLU A 42 -2.79 -16.23 -15.75
N PHE A 43 -3.50 -16.19 -14.62
CA PHE A 43 -3.42 -17.23 -13.58
C PHE A 43 -4.63 -18.16 -13.55
N ASN A 44 -5.48 -18.16 -14.59
CA ASN A 44 -6.72 -18.92 -14.64
C ASN A 44 -7.61 -18.76 -13.37
N ILE A 45 -7.61 -17.56 -12.79
CA ILE A 45 -8.47 -17.21 -11.66
C ILE A 45 -9.85 -16.84 -12.22
N ASN A 46 -10.91 -17.39 -11.64
CA ASN A 46 -12.27 -17.34 -12.19
C ASN A 46 -12.75 -15.93 -12.60
N ASN A 47 -12.39 -14.89 -11.84
CA ASN A 47 -12.75 -13.52 -12.18
C ASN A 47 -11.86 -12.46 -11.51
N GLN A 48 -11.96 -11.24 -12.04
CA GLN A 48 -11.32 -10.04 -11.49
C GLN A 48 -11.66 -9.80 -10.00
N SER A 49 -12.89 -10.11 -9.58
CA SER A 49 -13.33 -9.90 -8.19
C SER A 49 -12.55 -10.77 -7.20
N GLN A 50 -12.16 -11.98 -7.62
CA GLN A 50 -11.32 -12.89 -6.83
C GLN A 50 -9.88 -12.36 -6.74
N VAL A 51 -9.32 -11.84 -7.83
CA VAL A 51 -8.02 -11.12 -7.80
C VAL A 51 -8.07 -9.92 -6.85
N SER A 52 -9.15 -9.13 -6.88
CA SER A 52 -9.35 -8.02 -5.94
C SER A 52 -9.34 -8.48 -4.49
N ARG A 53 -10.03 -9.60 -4.18
CA ARG A 53 -10.05 -10.19 -2.84
C ARG A 53 -8.70 -10.76 -2.41
N ILE A 54 -7.92 -11.32 -3.32
CA ILE A 54 -6.57 -11.83 -3.05
C ILE A 54 -5.63 -10.66 -2.74
N LEU A 55 -5.61 -9.65 -3.61
CA LEU A 55 -4.67 -8.53 -3.54
C LEU A 55 -5.02 -7.52 -2.45
N LYS A 56 -6.31 -7.20 -2.30
CA LYS A 56 -6.84 -6.14 -1.42
C LYS A 56 -6.06 -4.81 -1.52
N LEU A 57 -5.75 -4.36 -2.74
CA LEU A 57 -4.88 -3.20 -2.99
C LEU A 57 -5.35 -1.93 -2.25
N LYS A 58 -6.65 -1.62 -2.27
CA LYS A 58 -7.21 -0.45 -1.56
C LYS A 58 -7.00 -0.53 -0.05
N GLN A 59 -7.22 -1.70 0.53
CA GLN A 59 -7.00 -1.92 1.96
C GLN A 59 -5.51 -1.81 2.30
N MET A 60 -4.65 -2.39 1.45
CA MET A 60 -3.20 -2.33 1.63
C MET A 60 -2.69 -0.88 1.58
N LEU A 61 -3.18 -0.09 0.63
CA LEU A 61 -2.85 1.33 0.51
C LEU A 61 -3.22 2.09 1.79
N LYS A 62 -4.45 1.89 2.29
CA LYS A 62 -4.93 2.50 3.54
C LYS A 62 -4.05 2.12 4.74
N GLN A 63 -3.73 0.84 4.89
CA GLN A 63 -2.88 0.36 5.99
C GLN A 63 -1.45 0.90 5.92
N ILE A 64 -0.88 1.01 4.72
CA ILE A 64 0.45 1.61 4.54
C ILE A 64 0.40 3.10 4.87
N ARG A 65 -0.63 3.83 4.46
CA ARG A 65 -0.84 5.24 4.82
C ARG A 65 -0.86 5.44 6.33
N GLU A 66 -1.67 4.67 7.05
CA GLU A 66 -1.77 4.72 8.51
C GLU A 66 -0.39 4.52 9.17
N GLN A 67 0.37 3.50 8.73
CA GLN A 67 1.70 3.24 9.28
C GLN A 67 2.74 4.32 8.95
N VAL A 68 2.67 4.90 7.74
CA VAL A 68 3.56 5.98 7.35
C VAL A 68 3.26 7.22 8.21
N MET A 69 1.99 7.54 8.42
CA MET A 69 1.58 8.64 9.29
C MET A 69 2.06 8.43 10.73
N GLU A 70 1.81 7.24 11.30
CA GLU A 70 2.25 6.89 12.65
C GLU A 70 3.77 7.03 12.80
N LYS A 71 4.54 6.48 11.85
CA LYS A 71 6.00 6.59 11.86
C LYS A 71 6.48 8.04 11.72
N LEU A 72 5.84 8.83 10.87
CA LEU A 72 6.20 10.23 10.68
C LEU A 72 5.97 11.03 11.96
N LEU A 73 4.84 10.83 12.63
CA LEU A 73 4.54 11.44 13.93
C LEU A 73 5.57 11.04 14.98
N GLN A 74 5.89 9.74 15.10
CA GLN A 74 6.90 9.26 16.04
C GLN A 74 8.28 9.89 15.79
N ILE A 75 8.68 10.07 14.53
CA ILE A 75 9.94 10.74 14.18
C ILE A 75 9.91 12.22 14.57
N LEU A 76 8.81 12.93 14.29
CA LEU A 76 8.69 14.35 14.59
C LEU A 76 8.64 14.62 16.10
N LEU A 77 7.87 13.85 16.85
CA LEU A 77 7.79 13.95 18.31
C LEU A 77 9.16 13.69 18.96
N LYS A 78 9.92 12.70 18.45
CA LYS A 78 11.30 12.45 18.89
C LYS A 78 12.23 13.62 18.56
N LYS A 79 12.18 14.15 17.34
CA LYS A 79 13.05 15.27 16.91
C LYS A 79 12.78 16.56 17.67
N ALA A 80 11.53 16.82 18.02
CA ALA A 80 11.13 18.02 18.74
C ALA A 80 11.26 17.89 20.27
N ASN A 81 11.81 16.77 20.78
CA ASN A 81 11.88 16.46 22.22
C ASN A 81 10.51 16.51 22.93
N LEU A 82 9.41 16.37 22.19
CA LEU A 82 8.04 16.43 22.71
C LEU A 82 7.61 15.16 23.45
N ASN A 83 8.47 14.14 23.45
CA ASN A 83 8.30 12.93 24.27
C ASN A 83 8.77 13.13 25.72
N SER A 84 9.29 14.31 26.07
CA SER A 84 9.74 14.64 27.43
C SER A 84 8.59 15.23 28.26
N SER A 85 8.60 14.96 29.56
CA SER A 85 7.59 15.36 30.54
C SER A 85 7.40 16.88 30.72
N GLN A 86 8.13 17.72 29.96
CA GLN A 86 8.00 19.18 29.93
C GLN A 86 7.27 19.73 28.69
N GLY A 87 7.02 18.90 27.67
CA GLY A 87 6.41 19.34 26.42
C GLY A 87 4.89 19.19 26.41
N VAL A 88 4.16 20.13 27.01
CA VAL A 88 2.71 20.21 26.77
C VAL A 88 2.51 20.77 25.36
N LEU A 89 2.23 19.90 24.40
CA LEU A 89 1.71 20.34 23.11
C LEU A 89 0.30 20.88 23.33
N ASP A 90 0.09 22.12 22.92
CA ASP A 90 -1.26 22.64 22.75
C ASP A 90 -2.05 21.71 21.82
N ALA A 91 -3.26 21.31 22.24
CA ALA A 91 -4.07 20.34 21.52
C ALA A 91 -4.41 20.84 20.11
N ASN A 92 -4.67 22.14 19.94
CA ASN A 92 -4.97 22.73 18.64
C ASN A 92 -3.75 22.72 17.72
N ALA A 93 -2.56 23.01 18.26
CA ALA A 93 -1.30 22.92 17.52
C ALA A 93 -1.00 21.47 17.09
N PHE A 94 -1.29 20.49 17.94
CA PHE A 94 -1.14 19.07 17.60
C PHE A 94 -2.10 18.64 16.49
N ASP A 95 -3.38 19.00 16.59
CA ASP A 95 -4.39 18.69 15.55
C ASP A 95 -4.03 19.35 14.20
N SER A 96 -3.57 20.61 14.24
CA SER A 96 -3.10 21.32 13.05
C SER A 96 -1.90 20.63 12.40
N LEU A 97 -0.96 20.12 13.19
CA LEU A 97 0.17 19.34 12.70
C LEU A 97 -0.29 18.02 12.04
N ILE A 98 -1.22 17.31 12.67
CA ILE A 98 -1.79 16.07 12.14
C ILE A 98 -2.46 16.32 10.78
N GLU A 99 -3.23 17.40 10.66
CA GLU A 99 -3.91 17.76 9.42
C GLU A 99 -2.91 18.11 8.31
N LEU A 100 -1.90 18.93 8.62
CA LEU A 100 -0.87 19.34 7.66
C LEU A 100 -0.09 18.14 7.14
N LEU A 101 0.33 17.25 8.04
CA LEU A 101 1.06 16.04 7.67
C LEU A 101 0.21 15.07 6.87
N SER A 102 -1.06 14.92 7.23
CA SER A 102 -2.01 14.07 6.50
C SER A 102 -2.19 14.57 5.07
N ARG A 103 -2.42 15.88 4.90
CA ARG A 103 -2.54 16.52 3.58
C ARG A 103 -1.28 16.33 2.76
N TYR A 104 -0.12 16.63 3.33
CA TYR A 104 1.17 16.48 2.67
C TYR A 104 1.41 15.03 2.19
N LEU A 105 1.16 14.04 3.05
CA LEU A 105 1.31 12.62 2.70
C LEU A 105 0.35 12.22 1.58
N ASP A 106 -0.91 12.66 1.67
CA ASP A 106 -1.92 12.32 0.68
C ASP A 106 -1.59 12.90 -0.69
N GLU A 107 -1.22 14.17 -0.76
CA GLU A 107 -0.84 14.86 -1.99
C GLU A 107 0.44 14.29 -2.61
N THR A 108 1.43 13.97 -1.78
CA THR A 108 2.75 13.53 -2.28
C THR A 108 2.76 12.05 -2.67
N VAL A 109 2.01 11.19 -1.95
CA VAL A 109 2.18 9.73 -2.04
C VAL A 109 0.90 9.00 -2.41
N PHE A 110 -0.24 9.33 -1.77
CA PHE A 110 -1.38 8.41 -1.74
C PHE A 110 -2.52 8.74 -2.72
N ILE A 111 -2.75 10.01 -3.07
CA ILE A 111 -3.84 10.40 -3.99
C ILE A 111 -3.63 9.77 -5.37
N GLU A 112 -2.44 9.95 -5.97
CA GLU A 112 -2.14 9.37 -7.29
C GLU A 112 -2.16 7.84 -7.25
N ALA A 113 -1.62 7.24 -6.19
CA ALA A 113 -1.66 5.79 -5.99
C ALA A 113 -3.09 5.24 -5.89
N ALA A 114 -3.99 5.96 -5.21
CA ALA A 114 -5.39 5.58 -5.09
C ALA A 114 -6.11 5.66 -6.45
N LYS A 115 -5.81 6.68 -7.26
CA LYS A 115 -6.35 6.81 -8.63
C LYS A 115 -5.86 5.67 -9.52
N GLU A 116 -4.56 5.38 -9.51
CA GLU A 116 -3.93 4.27 -10.22
C GLU A 116 -4.59 2.93 -9.91
N ILE A 117 -4.79 2.63 -8.63
CA ILE A 117 -5.41 1.37 -8.18
C ILE A 117 -6.91 1.30 -8.56
N SER A 118 -7.61 2.43 -8.60
CA SER A 118 -9.07 2.45 -8.75
C SER A 118 -9.56 2.46 -10.19
N THR A 119 -8.74 2.94 -11.14
CA THR A 119 -9.19 3.22 -12.51
C THR A 119 -8.71 2.22 -13.56
N GLY A 120 -8.02 1.15 -13.14
CA GLY A 120 -7.62 0.05 -14.03
C GLY A 120 -6.82 0.55 -15.24
N ARG A 121 -7.20 0.11 -16.45
CA ARG A 121 -6.52 0.44 -17.73
C ARG A 121 -6.49 1.93 -18.09
N LYS A 122 -7.23 2.81 -17.42
CA LYS A 122 -7.22 4.25 -17.74
C LYS A 122 -5.86 4.91 -17.48
N TYR A 123 -5.04 4.35 -16.58
CA TYR A 123 -3.66 4.80 -16.41
C TYR A 123 -2.74 4.05 -17.38
N LYS A 124 -2.06 4.81 -18.25
CA LYS A 124 -1.06 4.25 -19.17
C LYS A 124 0.16 3.70 -18.43
N LYS A 125 0.46 4.21 -17.23
CA LYS A 125 1.59 3.78 -16.39
C LYS A 125 1.28 4.01 -14.91
N MET A 126 1.85 3.15 -14.05
CA MET A 126 1.85 3.27 -12.59
C MET A 126 3.06 4.11 -12.15
N THR A 127 2.96 5.44 -12.18
CA THR A 127 4.07 6.37 -11.94
C THR A 127 4.02 7.08 -10.59
N SER A 128 3.00 6.85 -9.77
CA SER A 128 2.97 7.40 -8.42
C SER A 128 4.21 6.98 -7.62
N LEU A 129 4.63 7.85 -6.69
CA LEU A 129 5.74 7.54 -5.78
C LEU A 129 5.51 6.22 -5.04
N PHE A 130 4.26 5.94 -4.64
CA PHE A 130 3.89 4.65 -4.06
C PHE A 130 4.20 3.49 -5.01
N SER A 131 3.78 3.57 -6.27
CA SER A 131 4.02 2.55 -7.29
C SER A 131 5.50 2.33 -7.58
N GLU A 132 6.32 3.40 -7.56
CA GLU A 132 7.78 3.29 -7.65
C GLU A 132 8.38 2.53 -6.48
N LYS A 133 8.00 2.88 -5.24
CA LYS A 133 8.46 2.18 -4.04
C LYS A 133 7.98 0.73 -4.01
N MET A 134 6.77 0.45 -4.50
CA MET A 134 6.25 -0.91 -4.66
C MET A 134 7.08 -1.72 -5.65
N ARG A 135 7.41 -1.17 -6.82
CA ARG A 135 8.32 -1.82 -7.78
C ARG A 135 9.68 -2.12 -7.15
N TYR A 136 10.27 -1.14 -6.45
CA TYR A 136 11.53 -1.34 -5.75
C TYR A 136 11.42 -2.53 -4.80
N TYR A 137 10.45 -2.54 -3.88
CA TYR A 137 10.24 -3.64 -2.93
C TYR A 137 10.03 -5.00 -3.61
N LEU A 138 9.21 -5.05 -4.66
CA LEU A 138 8.94 -6.28 -5.40
C LEU A 138 10.20 -6.77 -6.13
N LYS A 139 11.09 -5.90 -6.60
CA LYS A 139 12.38 -6.31 -7.19
C LYS A 139 13.26 -7.06 -6.18
N TYR A 140 13.34 -6.61 -4.93
CA TYR A 140 14.11 -7.26 -3.86
C TYR A 140 13.48 -8.52 -3.29
N SER A 141 12.15 -8.66 -3.36
CA SER A 141 11.43 -9.83 -2.82
C SER A 141 11.47 -11.05 -3.75
N GLN A 142 12.53 -11.20 -4.56
CA GLN A 142 12.78 -12.41 -5.35
C GLN A 142 13.43 -13.46 -4.42
N PRO A 143 12.83 -14.65 -4.23
CA PRO A 143 13.66 -15.80 -3.88
C PRO A 143 14.59 -16.07 -5.08
N LYS A 144 15.88 -16.24 -4.81
CA LYS A 144 16.78 -16.93 -5.76
C LYS A 144 16.35 -18.38 -5.89
#